data_AF-A0AAV7JH81-F1
#
_entry.id   AF-A0AAV7JH81-F1
#
_cell.length_a   1.000
_cell.length_b   1.000
_cell.length_c   1.000
_cell.angle_alpha   90.00
_cell.angle_beta   90.00
_cell.angle_gamma   90.00
#
_symmetry.space_group_name_H-M   'P 1'
#
loop_
_entity.id
_entity.type
_entity.pdbx_description
1 polymer ?
#
loop_
_entity_poly.entity_id
_entity_poly.type
_entity_poly.pdbx_seq_one_letter_code
_entity_poly.pdbx_strand_id
1 'polypeptide(L)'
;MRIREWYSYHLPELYKILTDNYLYARVTNFIRSREELSEEKLEGITAILSDPEKAKAILQASKSSIGMEISEIDLVNIEIFAARVVALAEYRERHYINT
;
A
#
# COMPACT_ATOMS: atom_id res chain seq x y z
N MET A 1 -10.53 6.66 6.42
CA MET A 1 -9.28 6.30 5.73
C MET A 1 -9.66 5.37 4.59
N ARG A 2 -10.27 5.91 3.53
CA ARG A 2 -11.07 5.12 2.59
C ARG A 2 -10.27 4.06 1.83
N ILE A 3 -8.99 4.34 1.52
CA ILE A 3 -8.06 3.36 0.91
C ILE A 3 -7.84 2.17 1.84
N ARG A 4 -7.64 2.41 3.13
CA ARG A 4 -7.42 1.33 4.10
C ARG A 4 -8.65 0.46 4.22
N GLU A 5 -9.84 1.06 4.28
CA GLU A 5 -11.10 0.31 4.32
C GLU A 5 -11.29 -0.53 3.05
N TRP A 6 -11.14 0.08 1.86
CA TRP A 6 -11.37 -0.58 0.58
C TRP A 6 -10.36 -1.68 0.28
N TYR A 7 -9.07 -1.38 0.46
CA TYR A 7 -8.01 -2.35 0.18
C TYR A 7 -7.96 -3.47 1.24
N SER A 8 -8.46 -3.24 2.46
CA SER A 8 -8.55 -4.31 3.48
C SER A 8 -9.55 -5.40 3.10
N TYR A 9 -10.48 -5.18 2.17
CA TYR A 9 -11.27 -6.29 1.64
C TYR A 9 -10.39 -7.27 0.84
N HIS A 10 -9.38 -6.75 0.14
CA HIS A 10 -8.47 -7.53 -0.69
C HIS A 10 -7.27 -8.12 0.10
N LEU A 11 -6.67 -7.32 0.98
CA LEU A 11 -5.52 -7.71 1.80
C LEU A 11 -5.69 -7.19 3.24
N PRO A 12 -6.58 -7.79 4.05
CA PRO A 12 -6.91 -7.31 5.40
C PRO A 12 -5.71 -7.31 6.35
N GLU A 13 -4.75 -8.21 6.14
CA GLU A 13 -3.55 -8.34 6.96
C GLU A 13 -2.65 -7.11 6.86
N LEU A 14 -2.66 -6.41 5.71
CA LEU A 14 -1.87 -5.19 5.49
C LEU A 14 -2.23 -4.10 6.50
N TYR A 15 -3.49 -4.04 6.94
CA TYR A 15 -3.97 -3.06 7.91
C TYR A 15 -3.25 -3.14 9.25
N LYS A 16 -2.85 -4.35 9.67
CA LYS A 16 -2.12 -4.58 10.92
C LYS A 16 -0.62 -4.31 10.78
N ILE A 17 -0.06 -4.58 9.59
CA ILE A 17 1.37 -4.39 9.32
C ILE A 17 1.70 -2.90 9.18
N LEU A 18 0.82 -2.15 8.52
CA LEU A 18 1.02 -0.72 8.22
C LEU A 18 0.01 0.14 8.98
N THR A 19 0.51 0.80 10.03
CA THR A 19 -0.28 1.74 10.85
C THR A 19 -0.33 3.15 10.25
N ASP A 20 0.71 3.55 9.52
CA ASP A 20 0.80 4.85 8.87
C ASP A 20 0.00 4.90 7.56
N ASN A 21 -0.83 5.94 7.40
CA ASN A 21 -1.74 6.07 6.25
C ASN A 21 -1.03 6.42 4.95
N TYR A 22 0.05 7.20 5.02
CA TYR A 22 0.83 7.61 3.87
C TYR A 22 1.61 6.41 3.31
N LEU A 23 2.30 5.67 4.18
CA LEU A 23 3.00 4.44 3.80
C LEU A 23 2.03 3.38 3.30
N TYR A 24 0.86 3.24 3.92
CA TYR A 24 -0.19 2.34 3.43
C TYR A 24 -0.56 2.68 1.98
N ALA A 25 -0.88 3.96 1.70
CA ALA A 25 -1.25 4.39 0.36
C ALA A 25 -0.12 4.14 -0.66
N ARG A 26 1.13 4.42 -0.30
CA ARG A 26 2.29 4.14 -1.17
C ARG A 26 2.47 2.67 -1.48
N VAL A 27 2.36 1.80 -0.47
CA VAL A 27 2.49 0.36 -0.63
C VAL A 27 1.35 -0.21 -1.46
N THR A 28 0.10 0.19 -1.20
CA THR A 28 -1.04 -0.28 -2.02
C THR A 28 -0.92 0.13 -3.48
N ASN A 29 -0.41 1.34 -3.73
CA ASN A 29 -0.18 1.84 -5.09
C ASN A 29 0.92 1.05 -5.83
N PHE A 30 1.93 0.58 -5.09
CA PHE A 30 3.04 -0.19 -5.66
C PHE A 30 2.67 -1.67 -5.88
N ILE A 31 1.97 -2.29 -4.93
CA ILE A 31 1.65 -3.72 -4.98
C ILE A 31 0.57 -4.00 -6.03
N ARG A 32 -0.45 -3.15 -6.11
CA ARG A 32 -1.69 -3.36 -6.87
C ARG A 32 -2.43 -4.60 -6.37
N SER A 33 -2.41 -5.71 -7.11
CA SER A 33 -3.00 -6.99 -6.66
C SER A 33 -2.01 -7.78 -5.81
N ARG A 34 -2.52 -8.45 -4.76
CA ARG A 34 -1.73 -9.37 -3.93
C ARG A 34 -1.20 -10.57 -4.73
N GLU A 35 -1.86 -10.92 -5.83
CA GLU A 35 -1.48 -12.03 -6.72
C GLU A 35 -0.22 -11.72 -7.53
N GLU A 36 0.00 -10.43 -7.81
CA GLU A 36 1.21 -9.96 -8.48
C GLU A 36 2.37 -9.75 -7.48
N LEU A 37 2.20 -10.11 -6.21
CA LEU A 37 3.22 -9.91 -5.19
C LEU A 37 4.20 -11.10 -5.16
N SER A 38 5.39 -10.88 -5.69
CA SER A 38 6.50 -11.83 -5.70
C SER A 38 7.72 -11.29 -4.94
N GLU A 39 8.77 -12.11 -4.82
CA GLU A 39 10.04 -11.70 -4.21
C GLU A 39 10.71 -10.53 -4.95
N GLU A 40 10.45 -10.37 -6.25
CA GLU A 40 10.97 -9.25 -7.06
C GLU A 40 10.45 -7.90 -6.58
N LYS A 41 9.24 -7.86 -6.02
CA LYS A 41 8.65 -6.64 -5.46
C LYS A 41 9.15 -6.31 -4.05
N LEU A 42 9.92 -7.20 -3.39
CA LEU A 42 10.42 -6.95 -2.02
C LEU A 42 11.36 -5.75 -1.95
N GLU A 43 12.25 -5.59 -2.92
CA GLU A 43 13.18 -4.46 -2.95
C GLU A 43 12.42 -3.13 -3.05
N GLY A 44 11.40 -3.06 -3.91
CA GLY A 44 10.55 -1.88 -4.06
C GLY A 44 9.76 -1.55 -2.78
N ILE A 45 9.20 -2.55 -2.10
CA ILE A 45 8.50 -2.35 -0.83
C ILE A 45 9.47 -1.89 0.26
N THR A 46 10.67 -2.48 0.30
CA THR A 46 11.72 -2.09 1.26
C THR A 46 12.16 -0.66 1.03
N ALA A 47 12.29 -0.21 -0.22
CA ALA A 47 12.59 1.19 -0.54
C ALA A 47 11.49 2.16 -0.09
N ILE A 48 10.22 1.75 -0.08
CA ILE A 48 9.10 2.56 0.40
C ILE A 48 9.08 2.62 1.93
N LEU A 49 9.26 1.49 2.60
CA LEU A 49 9.09 1.36 4.05
C LEU A 49 10.36 1.63 4.84
N SER A 50 11.52 1.59 4.19
CA SER A 50 12.85 1.55 4.84
C SER A 50 12.96 0.44 5.90
N ASP A 51 12.18 -0.64 5.73
CA ASP A 51 12.03 -1.72 6.71
C ASP A 51 11.89 -3.07 5.97
N PRO A 52 12.98 -3.86 5.87
CA PRO A 52 12.97 -5.14 5.16
C PRO A 52 12.16 -6.22 5.89
N GLU A 53 11.97 -6.13 7.20
CA GLU A 53 11.17 -7.09 7.96
C GLU A 53 9.70 -6.92 7.64
N LYS A 54 9.21 -5.66 7.59
CA LYS A 54 7.84 -5.38 7.13
C LYS A 54 7.62 -5.79 5.69
N ALA A 55 8.59 -5.59 4.79
CA ALA A 55 8.46 -6.02 3.41
C ALA A 55 8.25 -7.55 3.31
N LYS A 56 9.04 -8.33 4.05
CA LYS A 56 8.85 -9.79 4.14
C LYS A 56 7.51 -10.16 4.78
N ALA A 57 7.08 -9.46 5.82
CA ALA A 57 5.79 -9.69 6.45
C ALA A 57 4.61 -9.46 5.48
N ILE A 58 4.69 -8.44 4.61
CA ILE A 58 3.67 -8.17 3.59
C ILE A 58 3.62 -9.29 2.55
N LEU A 59 4.78 -9.80 2.11
CA LEU A 59 4.83 -10.92 1.18
C LEU A 59 4.26 -12.22 1.79
N GLN A 60 4.53 -12.48 3.07
CA GLN A 60 3.94 -13.63 3.76
C GLN A 60 2.43 -13.45 3.96
N ALA A 61 2.00 -12.23 4.26
CA ALA A 61 0.61 -11.88 4.37
C ALA A 61 -0.14 -12.08 3.05
N SER A 62 0.42 -11.69 1.89
CA SER A 62 -0.25 -11.93 0.61
C SER A 62 -0.48 -13.41 0.31
N LYS A 63 0.50 -14.27 0.65
CA LYS A 63 0.43 -15.73 0.43
C LYS A 63 -0.58 -16.43 1.33
N SER A 64 -0.82 -15.89 2.53
CA SER A 64 -1.72 -16.47 3.54
C SER A 64 -3.03 -15.70 3.69
N SER A 65 -3.27 -14.70 2.83
CA SER A 65 -4.37 -13.77 2.98
C SER A 65 -5.72 -14.43 2.76
N ILE A 66 -6.67 -14.12 3.64
CA ILE A 66 -8.08 -14.53 3.53
C ILE A 66 -8.95 -13.49 2.83
N GLY A 67 -8.33 -12.40 2.33
CA GLY A 67 -9.03 -11.37 1.58
C GLY A 67 -9.65 -11.89 0.27
N MET A 68 -10.58 -11.12 -0.28
CA MET A 68 -11.27 -11.45 -1.53
C MET A 68 -10.47 -10.99 -2.75
N GLU A 69 -10.72 -11.64 -3.88
CA GLU A 69 -10.30 -11.12 -5.18
C GLU A 69 -10.91 -9.73 -5.41
N ILE A 70 -10.15 -8.87 -6.05
CA ILE A 70 -10.55 -7.50 -6.34
C ILE A 70 -10.63 -7.32 -7.86
N SER A 71 -11.65 -6.61 -8.33
CA SER A 71 -11.79 -6.36 -9.76
C SER A 71 -10.71 -5.39 -10.25
N GLU A 72 -10.33 -5.50 -11.52
CA GLU A 72 -9.36 -4.59 -12.14
C GLU A 72 -9.84 -3.13 -12.09
N ILE A 73 -11.16 -2.91 -12.26
CA ILE A 73 -11.77 -1.57 -12.18
C ILE A 73 -11.61 -0.99 -10.77
N ASP A 74 -11.83 -1.79 -9.73
CA ASP A 74 -11.66 -1.37 -8.34
C ASP A 74 -10.19 -1.10 -8.01
N LEU A 75 -9.26 -1.92 -8.53
CA LEU A 75 -7.82 -1.68 -8.41
C LEU A 75 -7.42 -0.33 -9.01
N VAL A 76 -7.86 -0.03 -10.23
CA VAL A 76 -7.59 1.26 -10.88
C VAL A 76 -8.13 2.43 -10.06
N ASN A 77 -9.34 2.30 -9.51
CA ASN A 77 -9.92 3.33 -8.65
C ASN A 77 -9.11 3.54 -7.36
N ILE A 78 -8.66 2.45 -6.73
CA ILE A 78 -7.80 2.51 -5.54
C ILE A 78 -6.46 3.16 -5.88
N GLU A 79 -5.85 2.81 -7.01
CA GLU A 79 -4.58 3.36 -7.48
C GLU A 79 -4.66 4.88 -7.69
N ILE A 80 -5.67 5.34 -8.45
CA ILE A 80 -5.91 6.78 -8.68
C ILE A 80 -6.10 7.51 -7.36
N PHE A 81 -6.86 6.93 -6.43
CA PHE A 81 -7.12 7.55 -5.14
C PHE A 81 -5.89 7.56 -4.23
N ALA A 82 -5.10 6.48 -4.22
CA ALA A 82 -3.83 6.39 -3.49
C ALA A 82 -2.81 7.40 -4.00
N ALA A 83 -2.65 7.52 -5.32
CA ALA A 83 -1.77 8.51 -5.93
C ALA A 83 -2.13 9.95 -5.51
N ARG A 84 -3.43 10.28 -5.46
CA ARG A 84 -3.90 11.61 -4.99
C ARG A 84 -3.58 11.85 -3.52
N VAL A 85 -3.75 10.84 -2.66
CA VAL A 85 -3.42 10.96 -1.22
C VAL A 85 -1.93 11.18 -1.02
N VAL A 86 -1.09 10.43 -1.75
CA VAL A 86 0.38 10.59 -1.71
C VAL A 86 0.78 11.99 -2.17
N ALA A 87 0.27 12.46 -3.31
CA ALA A 87 0.57 13.79 -3.84
C ALA A 87 0.18 14.91 -2.86
N LEU A 88 -0.96 14.77 -2.17
CA LEU A 88 -1.41 15.74 -1.17
C LEU A 88 -0.54 15.74 0.08
N ALA A 89 -0.10 14.57 0.54
CA ALA A 89 0.79 14.44 1.68
C ALA A 89 2.16 15.07 1.39
N GLU A 90 2.74 14.80 0.21
CA GLU A 90 4.01 15.39 -0.22
C GLU A 90 3.90 16.91 -0.42
N TYR A 91 2.79 17.39 -0.97
CA TYR A 91 2.54 18.83 -1.10
C TYR A 91 2.50 19.51 0.27
N ARG A 92 1.85 18.88 1.25
CA ARG A 92 1.78 19.37 2.62
C ARG A 92 3.16 19.44 3.26
N GLU A 93 3.98 18.39 3.11
CA GLU A 93 5.34 18.35 3.64
C GLU A 93 6.23 19.43 3.02
N ARG A 94 6.17 19.61 1.68
CA ARG A 94 6.90 20.70 1.00
C ARG A 94 6.53 22.09 1.52
N HIS A 95 5.26 22.35 1.85
CA HIS A 95 4.87 23.65 2.40
C HIS A 95 5.42 23.91 3.80
N TYR A 96 5.49 22.89 4.64
CA TYR A 96 6.09 23.02 5.97
C TYR A 96 7.60 23.20 5.94
N ILE A 97 8.30 22.66 4.93
CA ILE A 97 9.76 22.80 4.80
C ILE A 97 10.15 24.19 4.25
N ASN A 98 9.27 24.86 3.51
CA ASN A 98 9.53 26.15 2.87
C ASN A 98 9.02 27.37 3.66
N THR A 99 8.55 27.19 4.90
CA THR A 99 8.11 28.26 5.81
C THR A 99 8.95 28.25 7.08
#